data_AF-A0A550GVU7-F1
#
_entry.id   AF-A0A550GVU7-F1
#
_cell.length_a   1.000
_cell.length_b   1.000
_cell.length_c   1.000
_cell.angle_alpha   90.00
_cell.angle_beta   90.00
_cell.angle_gamma   90.00
#
_symmetry.space_group_name_H-M   'P 1'
#
loop_
_entity.id
_entity.type
_entity.pdbx_description
1 polymer ?
#
loop_
_entity_poly.entity_id
_entity_poly.type
_entity_poly.pdbx_seq_one_letter_code
_entity_poly.pdbx_strand_id
1 'polypeptide(L)'
;MAYGWERRIGEGEVAVLADKNKKDGTSTITLTFLVAAAIVGLALIFILILHPSLKDFQPYIRHSLVGVLYCAICVFGIVAVFYPAKCTGIFQKQNPLLQTNDPPGSVRVTGHHPDCQNFSGNRIMIIGREVCAACSGLLIGAIIALVGSALQFFIGLNIILASIWLLALGEICVVLGLVQFKFSGYAKVILNLFFVIGSFVTLAVTDFLSESLLVDIYVIGLIGFSLWLRILLSEWNNRRICQTCRLCFQ
;
A
#
# COMPACT_ATOMS: atom_id res chain seq x y z
N MET A 1 -2.23 -40.50 -46.22
CA MET A 1 -1.83 -40.61 -44.80
C MET A 1 -1.70 -39.20 -44.24
N ALA A 2 -2.77 -38.66 -43.66
CA ALA A 2 -2.78 -37.32 -43.07
C ALA A 2 -3.78 -37.29 -41.92
N TYR A 3 -3.42 -37.91 -40.79
CA TYR A 3 -4.14 -37.80 -39.52
C TYR A 3 -3.12 -37.94 -38.40
N GLY A 4 -2.84 -36.88 -37.65
CA GLY A 4 -1.92 -37.01 -36.51
C GLY A 4 -1.39 -35.75 -35.81
N TRP A 5 -1.93 -34.54 -36.05
CA TRP A 5 -1.38 -33.32 -35.43
C TRP A 5 -2.37 -32.52 -34.55
N GLU A 6 -3.68 -32.73 -34.63
CA GLU A 6 -4.66 -31.94 -33.83
C GLU A 6 -4.67 -32.22 -32.31
N ARG A 7 -4.06 -33.30 -31.80
CA ARG A 7 -4.32 -33.77 -30.43
C ARG A 7 -3.34 -33.29 -29.34
N ARG A 8 -2.32 -32.51 -29.68
CA ARG A 8 -1.28 -32.05 -28.70
C ARG A 8 -1.46 -30.63 -28.14
N ILE A 9 -2.47 -29.89 -28.58
CA ILE A 9 -2.73 -28.52 -28.09
C ILE A 9 -3.58 -28.53 -26.80
N GLY A 10 -4.42 -29.56 -26.59
CA GLY A 10 -5.34 -29.63 -25.45
C GLY A 10 -4.71 -29.99 -24.10
N GLU A 11 -3.67 -30.83 -24.05
CA GLU A 11 -3.10 -31.28 -22.77
C GLU A 11 -2.18 -30.23 -22.13
N GLY A 12 -1.50 -29.41 -22.95
CA GLY A 12 -0.67 -28.31 -22.48
C GLY A 12 -1.48 -27.16 -21.86
N GLU A 13 -2.61 -26.78 -22.47
CA GLU A 13 -3.49 -25.75 -21.91
C GLU A 13 -4.14 -26.18 -20.59
N VAL A 14 -4.57 -27.44 -20.47
CA VAL A 14 -5.21 -27.94 -19.24
C VAL A 14 -4.21 -28.00 -18.07
N ALA A 15 -2.96 -28.40 -18.32
CA ALA A 15 -1.91 -28.38 -17.30
C ALA A 15 -1.54 -26.95 -16.86
N VAL A 16 -1.46 -26.00 -17.80
CA VAL A 16 -1.20 -24.59 -17.50
C VAL A 16 -2.38 -23.95 -16.74
N LEU A 17 -3.62 -24.27 -17.08
CA LEU A 17 -4.81 -23.78 -16.37
C LEU A 17 -4.92 -24.36 -14.95
N ALA A 18 -4.57 -25.63 -14.76
CA ALA A 18 -4.56 -26.27 -13.44
C ALA A 18 -3.48 -25.69 -12.51
N ASP A 19 -2.27 -25.44 -13.03
CA ASP A 19 -1.19 -24.79 -12.27
C ASP A 19 -1.53 -23.33 -11.91
N LYS A 20 -2.16 -22.60 -12.83
CA LYS A 20 -2.63 -21.22 -12.61
C LYS A 20 -3.72 -21.14 -11.53
N ASN A 21 -4.71 -22.02 -11.57
CA ASN A 21 -5.76 -22.10 -10.56
C ASN A 21 -5.23 -22.50 -9.18
N LYS A 22 -4.28 -23.43 -9.12
CA LYS A 22 -3.64 -23.85 -7.85
C LYS A 22 -2.85 -22.71 -7.22
N LYS A 23 -2.10 -21.96 -8.03
CA LYS A 23 -1.31 -20.79 -7.58
C LYS A 23 -2.17 -19.62 -7.11
N ASP A 24 -3.31 -19.40 -7.75
CA ASP A 24 -4.23 -18.31 -7.40
C ASP A 24 -5.06 -18.62 -6.14
N GLY A 25 -5.39 -19.89 -5.87
CA GLY A 25 -6.03 -20.33 -4.64
C GLY A 25 -5.18 -20.13 -3.39
N THR A 26 -3.90 -20.55 -3.42
CA THR A 26 -2.98 -20.41 -2.28
C THR A 26 -2.71 -18.94 -1.94
N SER A 27 -2.54 -18.08 -2.95
CA SER A 27 -2.29 -16.64 -2.73
C SER A 27 -3.45 -15.92 -2.03
N THR A 28 -4.69 -16.34 -2.27
CA THR A 28 -5.89 -15.70 -1.70
C THR A 28 -6.04 -16.04 -0.22
N ILE A 29 -5.76 -17.30 0.17
CA ILE A 29 -5.79 -17.74 1.57
C ILE A 29 -4.71 -17.00 2.39
N THR A 30 -3.49 -16.93 1.88
CA THR A 30 -2.39 -16.20 2.55
C THR A 30 -2.74 -14.72 2.76
N LEU A 31 -3.27 -14.05 1.74
CA LEU A 31 -3.65 -12.65 1.83
C LEU A 31 -4.76 -12.42 2.88
N THR A 32 -5.74 -13.32 2.91
CA THR A 32 -6.85 -13.27 3.87
C THR A 32 -6.35 -13.46 5.30
N PHE A 33 -5.43 -14.40 5.52
CA PHE A 33 -4.76 -14.60 6.80
C PHE A 33 -3.98 -13.36 7.25
N LEU A 34 -3.22 -12.73 6.34
CA LEU A 34 -2.47 -11.51 6.66
C LEU A 34 -3.39 -10.32 7.00
N VAL A 35 -4.52 -10.17 6.30
CA VAL A 35 -5.54 -9.17 6.64
C VAL A 35 -6.15 -9.45 8.01
N ALA A 36 -6.50 -10.70 8.30
CA ALA A 36 -7.00 -11.08 9.62
C ALA A 36 -5.96 -10.79 10.72
N ALA A 37 -4.69 -11.12 10.49
CA ALA A 37 -3.60 -10.80 11.40
C ALA A 37 -3.44 -9.29 11.63
N ALA A 38 -3.61 -8.46 10.59
CA ALA A 38 -3.59 -6.99 10.74
C ALA A 38 -4.74 -6.51 11.64
N ILE A 39 -5.96 -7.02 11.44
CA ILE A 39 -7.14 -6.65 12.22
C ILE A 39 -6.99 -7.08 13.68
N VAL A 40 -6.51 -8.30 13.92
CA VAL A 40 -6.21 -8.78 15.28
C VAL A 40 -5.13 -7.93 15.92
N GLY A 41 -4.10 -7.55 15.17
CA GLY A 41 -3.04 -6.68 15.65
C GLY A 41 -3.55 -5.30 16.07
N LEU A 42 -4.46 -4.71 15.30
CA LEU A 42 -5.10 -3.43 15.67
C LEU A 42 -5.93 -3.60 16.96
N ALA A 43 -6.76 -4.65 17.04
CA ALA A 43 -7.54 -4.92 18.25
C ALA A 43 -6.68 -5.14 19.51
N LEU A 44 -5.48 -5.70 19.37
CA LEU A 44 -4.53 -5.86 20.48
C LEU A 44 -4.03 -4.52 21.03
N ILE A 45 -3.99 -3.44 20.24
CA ILE A 45 -3.62 -2.10 20.72
C ILE A 45 -4.59 -1.65 21.83
N PHE A 46 -5.90 -1.83 21.63
CA PHE A 46 -6.90 -1.51 22.66
C PHE A 46 -6.66 -2.29 23.95
N ILE A 47 -6.38 -3.59 23.83
CA ILE A 47 -6.14 -4.44 25.00
C ILE A 47 -4.88 -3.97 25.74
N LEU A 48 -3.79 -3.71 25.01
CA LEU A 48 -2.53 -3.24 25.59
C LEU A 48 -2.68 -1.89 26.31
N ILE A 49 -3.45 -0.95 25.77
CA ILE A 49 -3.71 0.35 26.41
C ILE A 49 -4.51 0.20 27.70
N LEU A 50 -5.42 -0.77 27.78
CA LEU A 50 -6.22 -1.01 28.99
C LEU A 50 -5.43 -1.71 30.11
N HIS A 51 -4.23 -2.24 29.83
CA HIS A 51 -3.38 -2.90 30.82
C HIS A 51 -2.32 -1.92 31.39
N PRO A 52 -2.48 -1.43 32.63
CA PRO A 52 -1.64 -0.37 33.21
C PRO A 52 -0.20 -0.78 33.57
N SER A 53 0.21 -2.02 33.26
CA SER A 53 1.43 -2.63 33.81
C SER A 53 2.72 -2.35 33.03
N LEU A 54 2.72 -1.47 32.02
CA LEU A 54 3.86 -1.24 31.12
C LEU A 54 4.43 0.19 31.15
N LYS A 55 4.16 0.97 32.20
CA LYS A 55 4.68 2.34 32.32
C LYS A 55 6.20 2.32 32.51
N ASP A 56 6.94 2.75 31.49
CA ASP A 56 8.39 2.84 31.53
C ASP A 56 8.87 4.26 31.90
N PHE A 57 9.93 4.32 32.69
CA PHE A 57 10.50 5.54 33.25
C PHE A 57 11.47 6.20 32.24
N GLN A 58 10.98 7.00 31.28
CA GLN A 58 11.70 8.16 30.68
C GLN A 58 10.90 8.77 29.49
N PRO A 59 10.15 9.86 29.70
CA PRO A 59 9.26 10.42 28.68
C PRO A 59 10.02 11.12 27.53
N TYR A 60 11.10 11.85 27.80
CA TYR A 60 11.70 12.74 26.79
C TYR A 60 12.39 12.00 25.63
N ILE A 61 13.17 10.96 25.94
CA ILE A 61 13.91 10.18 24.94
C ILE A 61 12.94 9.29 24.15
N ARG A 62 11.92 8.76 24.81
CA ARG A 62 10.89 7.90 24.20
C ARG A 62 10.16 8.61 23.07
N HIS A 63 9.59 9.79 23.33
CA HIS A 63 8.79 10.52 22.33
C HIS A 63 9.62 10.88 21.09
N SER A 64 10.87 11.31 21.30
CA SER A 64 11.80 11.62 20.22
C SER A 64 12.14 10.38 19.39
N LEU A 65 12.40 9.24 20.03
CA LEU A 65 12.73 7.99 19.35
C LEU A 65 11.56 7.49 18.49
N VAL A 66 10.34 7.47 19.06
CA VAL A 66 9.11 7.07 18.37
C VAL A 66 8.85 7.98 17.16
N GLY A 67 8.96 9.31 17.35
CA GLY A 67 8.81 10.29 16.28
C GLY A 67 9.84 10.11 15.16
N VAL A 68 11.12 9.87 15.48
CA VAL A 68 12.18 9.62 14.49
C VAL A 68 11.89 8.36 13.68
N LEU A 69 11.51 7.26 14.33
CA LEU A 69 11.19 5.99 13.65
C LEU A 69 10.00 6.16 12.69
N TYR A 70 8.94 6.83 13.13
CA TYR A 70 7.78 7.09 12.28
C TYR A 70 8.12 8.02 11.11
N CYS A 71 8.86 9.10 11.36
CA CYS A 71 9.34 9.99 10.30
C CYS A 71 10.19 9.25 9.27
N ALA A 72 11.06 8.32 9.69
CA ALA A 72 11.85 7.50 8.79
C ALA A 72 10.96 6.64 7.88
N ILE A 73 9.90 6.01 8.42
CA ILE A 73 8.92 5.26 7.62
C ILE A 73 8.25 6.17 6.58
N CYS A 74 7.83 7.38 6.97
CA CYS A 74 7.23 8.34 6.05
C CYS A 74 8.20 8.75 4.92
N VAL A 75 9.47 9.05 5.25
CA VAL A 75 10.50 9.40 4.27
C VAL A 75 10.76 8.23 3.31
N PHE A 76 10.90 7.00 3.81
CA PHE A 76 11.02 5.82 2.94
C PHE A 76 9.80 5.64 2.04
N GLY A 77 8.60 5.89 2.55
CA GLY A 77 7.36 5.88 1.77
C GLY A 77 7.38 6.90 0.63
N ILE A 78 7.83 8.13 0.90
CA ILE A 78 7.98 9.19 -0.12
C ILE A 78 9.03 8.81 -1.15
N VAL A 79 10.21 8.32 -0.73
CA VAL A 79 11.27 7.88 -1.63
C VAL A 79 10.78 6.75 -2.53
N ALA A 80 10.02 5.79 -1.99
CA ALA A 80 9.45 4.69 -2.76
C ALA A 80 8.44 5.14 -3.83
N VAL A 81 7.77 6.28 -3.65
CA VAL A 81 6.88 6.89 -4.66
C VAL A 81 7.67 7.48 -5.82
N PHE A 82 8.80 8.13 -5.56
CA PHE A 82 9.62 8.75 -6.60
C PHE A 82 10.59 7.79 -7.29
N TYR A 83 11.08 6.78 -6.56
CA TYR A 83 12.06 5.81 -7.03
C TYR A 83 11.52 4.38 -6.89
N PRO A 84 10.46 4.02 -7.63
CA PRO A 84 10.01 2.63 -7.66
C PRO A 84 11.15 1.76 -8.18
N ALA A 85 11.66 0.85 -7.33
CA ALA A 85 12.83 0.00 -7.62
C ALA A 85 12.74 -0.85 -8.90
N LYS A 86 11.55 -0.94 -9.52
CA LYS A 86 11.30 -1.61 -10.80
C LYS A 86 11.39 -0.70 -12.04
N CYS A 87 11.49 0.63 -11.88
CA CYS A 87 11.59 1.58 -13.00
C CYS A 87 13.04 1.85 -13.48
N THR A 88 14.06 1.39 -12.75
CA THR A 88 15.45 1.44 -13.23
C THR A 88 15.71 0.41 -14.34
N GLY A 89 14.92 -0.66 -14.45
CA GLY A 89 15.12 -1.71 -15.46
C GLY A 89 14.49 -1.44 -16.84
N ILE A 90 13.44 -0.60 -16.94
CA ILE A 90 12.69 -0.37 -18.20
C ILE A 90 13.17 0.91 -18.91
N PHE A 91 13.73 1.89 -18.20
CA PHE A 91 14.40 3.04 -18.82
C PHE A 91 15.74 2.70 -19.49
N GLN A 92 16.16 1.42 -19.44
CA GLN A 92 17.35 0.91 -20.08
C GLN A 92 17.02 0.11 -21.36
N LYS A 93 16.15 0.62 -22.25
CA LYS A 93 16.15 0.40 -23.72
C LYS A 93 14.87 0.95 -24.35
N GLN A 94 14.79 2.26 -24.54
CA GLN A 94 14.12 2.77 -25.74
C GLN A 94 15.10 3.72 -26.42
N ASN A 95 15.82 3.18 -27.41
CA ASN A 95 16.53 3.99 -28.40
C ASN A 95 15.47 4.76 -29.21
N PRO A 96 15.47 6.10 -29.20
CA PRO A 96 14.41 6.90 -29.80
C PRO A 96 14.69 7.23 -31.28
N LEU A 97 15.18 6.28 -32.08
CA LEU A 97 15.60 6.57 -33.47
C LEU A 97 14.85 5.82 -34.59
N LEU A 98 13.77 5.10 -34.30
CA LEU A 98 12.89 4.55 -35.34
C LEU A 98 11.43 4.48 -34.85
N GLN A 99 10.66 5.55 -35.08
CA GLN A 99 9.20 5.49 -35.11
C GLN A 99 8.67 6.57 -36.07
N THR A 100 8.98 6.37 -37.35
CA THR A 100 8.19 6.92 -38.45
C THR A 100 7.37 5.76 -39.01
N ASN A 101 6.05 5.90 -38.93
CA ASN A 101 5.01 5.08 -39.56
C ASN A 101 4.75 3.71 -38.89
N ASP A 102 3.86 3.69 -37.88
CA ASP A 102 3.21 2.44 -37.44
C ASP A 102 1.68 2.50 -37.57
N PRO A 103 1.01 1.34 -37.81
CA PRO A 103 -0.38 1.23 -38.28
C PRO A 103 -1.44 1.35 -37.15
N PRO A 104 -2.75 1.40 -37.46
CA PRO A 104 -3.80 1.49 -36.45
C PRO A 104 -3.86 0.22 -35.59
N GLY A 105 -3.37 0.31 -34.35
CA GLY A 105 -3.34 -0.81 -33.40
C GLY A 105 -2.20 -0.75 -32.37
N SER A 106 -1.33 0.27 -32.40
CA SER A 106 -0.23 0.39 -31.45
C SER A 106 -0.71 0.84 -30.06
N VAL A 107 -0.48 -0.03 -29.07
CA VAL A 107 -0.77 0.23 -27.65
C VAL A 107 0.23 1.25 -27.13
N ARG A 108 -0.24 2.47 -26.82
CA ARG A 108 0.58 3.52 -26.23
C ARG A 108 0.89 3.19 -24.78
N VAL A 109 2.12 2.82 -24.46
CA VAL A 109 2.52 2.62 -23.06
C VAL A 109 2.69 3.97 -22.37
N THR A 110 1.64 4.47 -21.72
CA THR A 110 1.70 5.68 -20.90
C THR A 110 2.02 5.26 -19.45
N GLY A 111 3.27 5.42 -19.02
CA GLY A 111 3.74 5.05 -17.67
C GLY A 111 4.18 3.58 -17.50
N HIS A 112 4.17 3.05 -16.27
CA HIS A 112 4.63 1.69 -15.94
C HIS A 112 3.56 0.59 -16.11
N HIS A 113 2.43 0.92 -16.72
CA HIS A 113 1.34 -0.01 -16.96
C HIS A 113 0.97 -0.02 -18.44
N PRO A 114 0.70 -1.21 -19.02
CA PRO A 114 0.15 -1.29 -20.37
C PRO A 114 -1.17 -0.52 -20.42
N ASP A 115 -1.39 0.19 -21.51
CA ASP A 115 -2.63 0.94 -21.75
C ASP A 115 -3.76 -0.05 -22.05
N CYS A 116 -4.42 -0.48 -20.98
CA CYS A 116 -5.59 -1.34 -21.01
C CYS A 116 -6.71 -0.60 -20.25
N GLN A 117 -7.92 -0.57 -20.81
CA GLN A 117 -9.08 0.15 -20.25
C GLN A 117 -9.37 -0.21 -18.79
N ASN A 118 -9.07 -1.45 -18.36
CA ASN A 118 -9.25 -1.88 -16.97
C ASN A 118 -8.29 -1.22 -15.96
N PHE A 119 -7.21 -0.58 -16.41
CA PHE A 119 -6.30 0.18 -15.54
C PHE A 119 -6.67 1.66 -15.42
N SER A 120 -7.66 2.16 -16.17
CA SER A 120 -8.10 3.56 -16.11
C SER A 120 -8.51 3.98 -14.69
N GLY A 121 -9.12 3.07 -13.92
CA GLY A 121 -9.53 3.32 -12.53
C GLY A 121 -8.37 3.56 -11.53
N ASN A 122 -7.13 3.25 -11.90
CA ASN A 122 -5.93 3.53 -11.08
C ASN A 122 -5.26 4.86 -11.43
N ARG A 123 -5.71 5.53 -12.49
CA ARG A 123 -5.17 6.79 -12.97
C ARG A 123 -6.13 7.93 -12.63
N ILE A 124 -5.58 9.08 -12.29
CA ILE A 124 -6.32 10.33 -12.20
C ILE A 124 -5.61 11.39 -13.02
N MET A 125 -6.38 12.31 -13.59
CA MET A 125 -5.84 13.45 -14.31
C MET A 125 -5.72 14.63 -13.36
N ILE A 126 -4.47 15.04 -13.08
CA ILE A 126 -4.19 16.26 -12.33
C ILE A 126 -3.53 17.25 -13.30
N ILE A 127 -4.20 18.36 -13.60
CA ILE A 127 -3.67 19.45 -14.43
C ILE A 127 -3.16 18.91 -15.79
N GLY A 128 -3.96 18.06 -16.44
CA GLY A 128 -3.63 17.46 -17.73
C GLY A 128 -2.52 16.41 -17.72
N ARG A 129 -2.00 16.00 -16.55
CA ARG A 129 -1.05 14.89 -16.40
C ARG A 129 -1.71 13.70 -15.72
N GLU A 130 -1.49 12.50 -16.25
CA GLU A 130 -1.92 11.26 -15.62
C GLU A 130 -1.00 10.90 -14.45
N VAL A 131 -1.55 10.72 -13.26
CA VAL A 131 -0.81 10.28 -12.08
C VAL A 131 -1.49 9.08 -11.43
N CYS A 132 -0.72 8.28 -10.69
CA CYS A 132 -1.25 7.15 -9.93
C CYS A 132 -2.04 7.66 -8.73
N ALA A 133 -3.32 7.26 -8.64
CA ALA A 133 -4.20 7.64 -7.54
C ALA A 133 -3.63 7.19 -6.18
N ALA A 134 -3.09 5.97 -6.12
CA ALA A 134 -2.55 5.41 -4.89
C ALA A 134 -1.29 6.15 -4.40
N CYS A 135 -0.34 6.39 -5.31
CA CYS A 135 0.90 7.11 -4.99
C CYS A 135 0.62 8.56 -4.57
N SER A 136 -0.34 9.22 -5.21
CA SER A 136 -0.70 10.61 -4.89
C SER A 136 -1.28 10.72 -3.48
N GLY A 137 -2.22 9.84 -3.11
CA GLY A 137 -2.80 9.84 -1.77
C GLY A 137 -1.76 9.53 -0.69
N LEU A 138 -0.84 8.60 -0.99
CA LEU A 138 0.26 8.27 -0.10
C LEU A 138 1.25 9.40 0.12
N LEU A 139 1.63 10.10 -0.95
CA LEU A 139 2.54 11.22 -0.89
C LEU A 139 1.94 12.36 -0.06
N ILE A 140 0.69 12.73 -0.33
CA ILE A 140 -0.02 13.79 0.40
C ILE A 140 -0.14 13.40 1.88
N GLY A 141 -0.56 12.16 2.17
CA GLY A 141 -0.69 11.66 3.53
C GLY A 141 0.64 11.64 4.28
N ALA A 142 1.73 11.22 3.63
CA ALA A 142 3.05 11.19 4.24
C ALA A 142 3.57 12.60 4.56
N ILE A 143 3.32 13.60 3.70
CA ILE A 143 3.68 14.99 3.99
C ILE A 143 2.90 15.50 5.20
N ILE A 144 1.58 15.29 5.25
CA ILE A 144 0.74 15.70 6.39
C ILE A 144 1.19 15.02 7.68
N ALA A 145 1.43 13.71 7.63
CA ALA A 145 1.88 12.93 8.78
C ALA A 145 3.28 13.32 9.25
N LEU A 146 4.20 13.67 8.34
CA LEU A 146 5.52 14.21 8.71
C LEU A 146 5.41 15.54 9.45
N VAL A 147 4.59 16.46 8.94
CA VAL A 147 4.37 17.75 9.60
C VAL A 147 3.71 17.53 10.97
N GLY A 148 2.68 16.70 11.03
CA GLY A 148 2.01 16.33 12.29
C GLY A 148 2.96 15.70 13.30
N SER A 149 3.80 14.76 12.86
CA SER A 149 4.82 14.11 13.68
C SER A 149 5.87 15.10 14.19
N ALA A 150 6.36 16.00 13.33
CA ALA A 150 7.30 17.05 13.72
C ALA A 150 6.73 17.94 14.83
N LEU A 151 5.49 18.40 14.66
CA LEU A 151 4.81 19.26 15.63
C LEU A 151 4.51 18.52 16.94
N GLN A 152 4.04 17.27 16.87
CA GLN A 152 3.63 16.49 18.04
C GLN A 152 4.84 15.99 18.86
N PHE A 153 5.82 15.34 18.21
CA PHE A 153 6.90 14.63 18.93
C PHE A 153 8.13 15.50 19.22
N PHE A 154 8.44 16.49 18.38
CA PHE A 154 9.66 17.30 18.55
C PHE A 154 9.39 18.68 19.16
N ILE A 155 8.27 19.30 18.81
CA ILE A 155 7.88 20.62 19.35
C ILE A 155 7.04 20.46 20.63
N GLY A 156 6.43 19.29 20.85
CA GLY A 156 5.57 19.03 22.01
C GLY A 156 4.21 19.73 21.91
N LEU A 157 3.77 20.10 20.69
CA LEU A 157 2.45 20.65 20.49
C LEU A 157 1.45 19.49 20.54
N ASN A 158 0.64 19.41 21.59
CA ASN A 158 -0.42 18.41 21.72
C ASN A 158 -1.58 18.74 20.76
N ILE A 159 -1.38 18.47 19.47
CA ILE A 159 -2.39 18.70 18.42
C ILE A 159 -3.57 17.74 18.63
N ILE A 160 -3.28 16.56 19.17
CA ILE A 160 -4.23 15.47 19.31
C ILE A 160 -4.73 15.38 20.75
N LEU A 161 -6.06 15.50 20.93
CA LEU A 161 -6.71 15.16 22.19
C LEU A 161 -6.79 13.63 22.31
N ALA A 162 -5.96 13.06 23.18
CA ALA A 162 -5.93 11.63 23.39
C ALA A 162 -7.26 11.12 23.96
N SER A 163 -7.98 10.36 23.14
CA SER A 163 -9.23 9.71 23.52
C SER A 163 -9.34 8.36 22.85
N ILE A 164 -9.98 7.41 23.54
CA ILE A 164 -10.25 6.07 23.02
C ILE A 164 -11.05 6.14 21.72
N TRP A 165 -11.94 7.13 21.58
CA TRP A 165 -12.71 7.37 20.35
C TRP A 165 -11.82 7.77 19.18
N LEU A 166 -10.80 8.60 19.43
CA LEU A 166 -9.87 9.01 18.38
C LEU A 166 -8.92 7.89 17.98
N LEU A 167 -8.53 7.03 18.93
CA LEU A 167 -7.83 5.79 18.61
C LEU A 167 -8.67 4.90 17.69
N ALA A 168 -9.94 4.68 18.04
CA ALA A 168 -10.86 3.90 17.22
C ALA A 168 -11.00 4.49 15.80
N LEU A 169 -11.11 5.82 15.70
CA LEU A 169 -11.16 6.50 14.41
C LEU A 169 -9.87 6.28 13.60
N GLY A 170 -8.70 6.38 14.23
CA GLY A 170 -7.41 6.09 13.59
C GLY A 170 -7.34 4.68 13.03
N GLU A 171 -7.74 3.68 13.81
CA GLU A 171 -7.78 2.28 13.37
C GLU A 171 -8.77 2.04 12.23
N ILE A 172 -9.97 2.63 12.31
CA ILE A 172 -10.95 2.59 11.22
C ILE A 172 -10.35 3.16 9.94
N CYS A 173 -9.66 4.29 10.02
CA CYS A 173 -8.97 4.89 8.87
C CYS A 173 -7.88 3.96 8.29
N VAL A 174 -7.10 3.26 9.13
CA VAL A 174 -6.11 2.27 8.69
C VAL A 174 -6.81 1.10 7.96
N VAL A 175 -7.88 0.55 8.54
CA VAL A 175 -8.65 -0.56 7.93
C VAL A 175 -9.27 -0.14 6.60
N LEU A 176 -9.92 1.03 6.54
CA LEU A 176 -10.48 1.58 5.31
C LEU A 176 -9.42 1.73 4.21
N GLY A 177 -8.21 2.14 4.60
CA GLY A 177 -7.06 2.21 3.71
C GLY A 177 -6.62 0.87 3.10
N LEU A 178 -6.80 -0.24 3.82
CA LEU A 178 -6.51 -1.59 3.32
C LEU A 178 -7.58 -2.08 2.31
N VAL A 179 -8.82 -1.60 2.43
CA VAL A 179 -9.96 -1.97 1.55
C VAL A 179 -9.97 -1.19 0.23
N GLN A 180 -8.95 -0.35 -0.03
CA GLN A 180 -8.88 0.51 -1.21
C GLN A 180 -8.98 -0.19 -2.58
N PHE A 181 -8.74 -1.50 -2.66
CA PHE A 181 -8.74 -2.24 -3.93
C PHE A 181 -10.11 -2.26 -4.62
N LYS A 182 -11.20 -2.01 -3.88
CA LYS A 182 -12.56 -1.94 -4.41
C LYS A 182 -12.89 -0.59 -5.06
N PHE A 183 -12.10 0.44 -4.77
CA PHE A 183 -12.38 1.82 -5.18
C PHE A 183 -11.45 2.28 -6.31
N SER A 184 -11.94 3.20 -7.14
CA SER A 184 -11.21 3.78 -8.27
C SER A 184 -11.15 5.30 -8.18
N GLY A 185 -10.23 5.90 -8.95
CA GLY A 185 -10.09 7.35 -9.11
C GLY A 185 -9.81 8.08 -7.79
N TYR A 186 -10.54 9.17 -7.54
CA TYR A 186 -10.35 10.03 -6.37
C TYR A 186 -10.66 9.35 -5.03
N ALA A 187 -11.63 8.43 -5.00
CA ALA A 187 -11.93 7.67 -3.78
C ALA A 187 -10.70 6.87 -3.32
N LYS A 188 -9.94 6.32 -4.27
CA LYS A 188 -8.68 5.63 -3.97
C LYS A 188 -7.62 6.58 -3.39
N VAL A 189 -7.52 7.81 -3.89
CA VAL A 189 -6.62 8.83 -3.32
C VAL A 189 -6.98 9.10 -1.85
N ILE A 190 -8.26 9.35 -1.58
CA ILE A 190 -8.77 9.69 -0.25
C ILE A 190 -8.53 8.52 0.74
N LEU A 191 -8.77 7.28 0.33
CA LEU A 191 -8.53 6.12 1.19
C LEU A 191 -7.04 5.93 1.52
N ASN A 192 -6.14 6.18 0.56
CA ASN A 192 -4.69 6.14 0.84
C ASN A 192 -4.24 7.28 1.74
N LEU A 193 -4.85 8.46 1.59
CA LEU A 193 -4.63 9.59 2.48
C LEU A 193 -5.05 9.24 3.92
N PHE A 194 -6.27 8.71 4.10
CA PHE A 194 -6.77 8.29 5.40
C PHE A 194 -5.97 7.15 6.00
N PHE A 195 -5.43 6.22 5.22
CA PHE A 195 -4.53 5.20 5.74
C PHE A 195 -3.34 5.81 6.50
N VAL A 196 -2.65 6.79 5.88
CA VAL A 196 -1.45 7.38 6.47
C VAL A 196 -1.82 8.27 7.65
N ILE A 197 -2.84 9.11 7.52
CA ILE A 197 -3.32 9.95 8.63
C ILE A 197 -3.80 9.08 9.80
N GLY A 198 -4.54 8.01 9.53
CA GLY A 198 -5.00 7.04 10.53
C GLY A 198 -3.83 6.42 11.28
N SER A 199 -2.78 5.98 10.57
CA SER A 199 -1.57 5.43 11.20
C SER A 199 -0.86 6.43 12.13
N PHE A 200 -0.80 7.70 11.74
CA PHE A 200 -0.24 8.77 12.56
C PHE A 200 -1.09 8.99 13.82
N VAL A 201 -2.41 9.10 13.66
CA VAL A 201 -3.34 9.29 14.78
C VAL A 201 -3.28 8.12 15.76
N THR A 202 -3.29 6.88 15.27
CA THR A 202 -3.13 5.68 16.10
C THR A 202 -1.83 5.75 16.90
N LEU A 203 -0.69 6.03 16.25
CA LEU A 203 0.59 6.13 16.96
C LEU A 203 0.60 7.25 18.01
N ALA A 204 0.14 8.45 17.65
CA ALA A 204 0.15 9.60 18.56
C ALA A 204 -0.78 9.41 19.77
N VAL A 205 -1.97 8.83 19.56
CA VAL A 205 -2.90 8.54 20.66
C VAL A 205 -2.35 7.41 21.54
N THR A 206 -1.78 6.36 20.95
CA THR A 206 -1.20 5.26 21.73
C THR A 206 0.03 5.69 22.52
N ASP A 207 0.90 6.53 21.97
CA ASP A 207 2.07 7.08 22.68
C ASP A 207 1.65 7.88 23.92
N PHE A 208 0.57 8.65 23.77
CA PHE A 208 0.01 9.44 24.87
C PHE A 208 -0.70 8.59 25.92
N LEU A 209 -1.49 7.57 25.51
CA LEU A 209 -2.29 6.77 26.44
C LEU A 209 -1.49 5.67 27.14
N SER A 210 -0.57 5.01 26.43
CA SER A 210 0.14 3.84 26.95
C SER A 210 1.35 4.20 27.82
N GLU A 211 1.99 5.35 27.56
CA GLU A 211 3.24 5.77 28.19
C GLU A 211 4.32 4.66 28.17
N SER A 212 4.28 3.75 27.16
CA SER A 212 5.09 2.55 27.11
C SER A 212 5.80 2.40 25.76
N LEU A 213 7.14 2.37 25.81
CA LEU A 213 7.97 2.19 24.62
C LEU A 213 7.67 0.87 23.89
N LEU A 214 7.34 -0.19 24.63
CA LEU A 214 7.02 -1.50 24.05
C LEU A 214 5.76 -1.41 23.19
N VAL A 215 4.72 -0.73 23.68
CA VAL A 215 3.47 -0.55 22.94
C VAL A 215 3.71 0.35 21.72
N ASP A 216 4.51 1.40 21.84
CA ASP A 216 4.85 2.27 20.71
C ASP A 216 5.60 1.52 19.60
N ILE A 217 6.60 0.71 19.97
CA ILE A 217 7.34 -0.15 19.03
C ILE A 217 6.40 -1.16 18.38
N TYR A 218 5.46 -1.73 19.14
CA TYR A 218 4.44 -2.63 18.60
C TYR A 218 3.58 -1.93 17.55
N VAL A 219 3.09 -0.72 17.83
CA VAL A 219 2.29 0.07 16.87
C VAL A 219 3.12 0.42 15.63
N ILE A 220 4.37 0.86 15.77
CA ILE A 220 5.27 1.12 14.64
C ILE A 220 5.45 -0.15 13.79
N GLY A 221 5.67 -1.30 14.44
CA GLY A 221 5.76 -2.60 13.78
C GLY A 221 4.48 -2.94 13.02
N LEU A 222 3.31 -2.68 13.59
CA LEU A 222 2.02 -2.90 12.96
C LEU A 222 1.78 -1.94 11.77
N ILE A 223 2.24 -0.69 11.85
CA ILE A 223 2.21 0.27 10.74
C ILE A 223 3.08 -0.25 9.59
N GLY A 224 4.31 -0.69 9.89
CA GLY A 224 5.20 -1.32 8.91
C GLY A 224 4.58 -2.56 8.26
N PHE A 225 3.99 -3.44 9.08
CA PHE A 225 3.25 -4.62 8.60
C PHE A 225 2.07 -4.25 7.71
N SER A 226 1.30 -3.22 8.07
CA SER A 226 0.16 -2.74 7.29
C SER A 226 0.58 -2.14 5.95
N LEU A 227 1.71 -1.42 5.91
CA LEU A 227 2.31 -0.92 4.68
C LEU A 227 2.74 -2.07 3.76
N TRP A 228 3.41 -3.09 4.32
CA TRP A 228 3.81 -4.28 3.58
C TRP A 228 2.60 -5.05 3.03
N LEU A 229 1.59 -5.30 3.87
CA LEU A 229 0.33 -5.93 3.46
C LEU A 229 -0.36 -5.15 2.34
N ARG A 230 -0.36 -3.82 2.40
CA ARG A 230 -0.94 -2.99 1.34
C ARG A 230 -0.18 -3.13 0.01
N ILE A 231 1.14 -3.25 0.04
CA ILE A 231 1.94 -3.51 -1.17
C ILE A 231 1.52 -4.88 -1.77
N LEU A 232 1.41 -5.92 -0.94
CA LEU A 232 0.96 -7.25 -1.37
C LEU A 232 -0.47 -7.22 -1.95
N LEU A 233 -1.40 -6.51 -1.30
CA LEU A 233 -2.77 -6.31 -1.79
C LEU A 233 -2.77 -5.61 -3.16
N SER A 234 -1.92 -4.59 -3.33
CA SER A 234 -1.79 -3.87 -4.59
C SER A 234 -1.20 -4.76 -5.69
N GLU A 235 -0.16 -5.55 -5.40
CA GLU A 235 0.43 -6.48 -6.36
C GLU A 235 -0.56 -7.59 -6.76
N TRP A 236 -1.29 -8.16 -5.80
CA TRP A 236 -2.33 -9.15 -6.05
C TRP A 236 -3.45 -8.59 -6.94
N ASN A 237 -3.94 -7.39 -6.63
CA ASN A 237 -4.97 -6.73 -7.43
C ASN A 237 -4.48 -6.41 -8.85
N ASN A 238 -3.26 -5.89 -8.98
CA ASN A 238 -2.65 -5.64 -10.29
C ASN A 238 -2.49 -6.94 -11.09
N ARG A 239 -2.07 -8.05 -10.46
CA ARG A 239 -1.96 -9.36 -11.11
C ARG A 239 -3.32 -9.87 -11.60
N ARG A 240 -4.39 -9.71 -10.81
CA ARG A 240 -5.77 -10.06 -11.21
C ARG A 240 -6.25 -9.27 -12.42
N ILE A 241 -6.06 -7.95 -12.42
CA ILE A 241 -6.43 -7.09 -13.57
C ILE A 241 -5.61 -7.45 -14.81
N CYS A 242 -4.31 -7.68 -14.61
CA CYS A 242 -3.35 -8.05 -15.65
C CYS A 242 -3.68 -9.41 -16.30
N GLN A 243 -4.24 -10.38 -15.56
CA GLN A 243 -4.76 -11.62 -16.16
C GLN A 243 -5.98 -11.38 -17.06
N THR A 244 -6.78 -10.33 -16.80
CA THR A 244 -7.92 -9.96 -17.64
C THR A 244 -7.45 -9.25 -18.92
N CYS A 245 -6.39 -8.44 -18.85
CA CYS A 245 -5.75 -7.83 -20.01
C CYS A 245 -4.78 -8.83 -20.67
N ARG A 246 -5.17 -9.50 -21.77
CA ARG A 246 -4.33 -10.49 -22.49
C ARG A 246 -2.94 -10.01 -22.96
N LEU A 247 -2.62 -8.72 -22.80
CA LEU A 247 -1.40 -8.04 -23.26
C LEU A 247 -0.31 -7.92 -22.18
N CYS A 248 -0.53 -8.49 -21.00
CA CYS A 248 0.32 -8.30 -19.83
C CYS A 248 1.50 -9.30 -19.75
N PHE A 249 1.49 -10.33 -20.59
CA PHE A 249 2.55 -11.33 -20.72
C PHE A 249 3.02 -11.35 -22.17
N GLN A 250 3.83 -10.36 -22.55
CA GLN A 250 4.71 -10.45 -23.70
C GLN A 250 6.04 -9.78 -23.38
#